data_AF-A0AA47MZY3-F1
#
_entry.id   AF-A0AA47MZY3-F1
#
_cell.length_a   1.000
_cell.length_b   1.000
_cell.length_c   1.000
_cell.angle_alpha   90.00
_cell.angle_beta   90.00
_cell.angle_gamma   90.00
#
_symmetry.space_group_name_H-M   'P 1'
#
loop_
_entity.id
_entity.type
_entity.pdbx_description
1 polymer ?
#
loop_
_entity_poly.entity_id
_entity_poly.type
_entity_poly.pdbx_seq_one_letter_code
_entity_poly.pdbx_strand_id
1 'polypeptide(L)'
;MFFFKVQFMFIIYLVLFHIYFIGNAFASANCRQREYRIGEDCCPTCPAGMYVKQHCTESISTSCRPCTEGTFQDNMNGREQCFSCTNCDAGLGLKVKKFCTVTSDTVCENLDGYFCIDSNRDGCIAAQRHIVCSPGQYISQRGTADKDTECLQCTNGTFSNGTSTSCQPHTK
;
A
#
# COMPACT_ATOMS: atom_id res chain seq x y z
N MET A 1 -30.20 -47.23 38.05
CA MET A 1 -29.29 -46.06 37.99
C MET A 1 -27.96 -46.34 37.27
N PHE A 2 -27.52 -47.61 37.12
CA PHE A 2 -26.29 -47.96 36.39
C PHE A 2 -26.42 -47.94 34.85
N PHE A 3 -27.49 -48.51 34.31
CA PHE A 3 -27.72 -48.56 32.85
C PHE A 3 -27.82 -47.19 32.18
N PHE A 4 -28.47 -46.22 32.84
CA PHE A 4 -28.56 -44.84 32.34
C PHE A 4 -27.20 -44.12 32.27
N LYS A 5 -26.26 -44.43 33.19
CA LYS A 5 -24.91 -43.87 33.17
C LYS A 5 -24.08 -44.43 32.01
N VAL A 6 -24.20 -45.73 31.74
CA VAL A 6 -23.47 -46.40 30.65
C VAL A 6 -23.95 -45.91 29.27
N GLN A 7 -25.27 -45.80 29.08
CA GLN A 7 -25.86 -45.27 27.85
C GLN A 7 -25.41 -43.82 27.58
N PHE A 8 -25.38 -42.98 28.63
CA PHE A 8 -24.96 -41.59 28.52
C PHE A 8 -23.48 -41.43 28.18
N MET A 9 -22.60 -42.26 28.77
CA MET A 9 -21.17 -42.27 28.42
C MET A 9 -20.92 -42.70 26.97
N PHE A 10 -21.69 -43.66 26.46
CA PHE A 10 -21.59 -44.10 25.07
C PHE A 10 -22.00 -43.01 24.08
N ILE A 11 -23.07 -42.26 24.36
CA ILE A 11 -23.50 -41.12 23.53
C ILE A 11 -22.43 -40.02 23.51
N ILE A 12 -21.84 -39.68 24.67
CA ILE A 12 -20.74 -38.70 24.74
C ILE A 12 -19.56 -39.17 23.90
N TYR A 13 -19.19 -40.46 23.99
CA TYR A 13 -18.10 -41.02 23.20
C TYR A 13 -18.36 -40.91 21.68
N LEU A 14 -19.58 -41.23 21.23
CA LEU A 14 -19.97 -41.10 19.82
C LEU A 14 -19.96 -39.64 19.34
N VAL A 15 -20.40 -38.70 20.18
CA VAL A 15 -20.38 -37.27 19.86
C VAL A 15 -18.93 -36.77 19.76
N LEU A 16 -18.06 -37.13 20.70
CA LEU A 16 -16.64 -36.76 20.66
C LEU A 16 -15.91 -37.40 19.46
N PHE A 17 -16.25 -38.64 19.12
CA PHE A 17 -15.72 -39.33 17.93
C PHE A 17 -16.17 -38.65 16.63
N HIS A 18 -17.44 -38.24 16.53
CA HIS A 18 -17.93 -37.45 15.40
C HIS A 18 -17.30 -36.07 15.32
N ILE A 19 -17.12 -35.36 16.44
CA ILE A 19 -16.43 -34.06 16.47
C ILE A 19 -14.96 -34.22 16.06
N TYR A 20 -14.30 -35.30 16.47
CA TYR A 20 -12.94 -35.62 16.04
C TYR A 20 -12.87 -35.92 14.53
N PHE A 21 -13.80 -36.72 14.00
CA PHE A 21 -13.86 -37.02 12.57
C PHE A 21 -14.19 -35.79 11.72
N ILE A 22 -15.13 -34.95 12.18
CA ILE A 22 -15.48 -33.67 11.53
C ILE A 22 -14.29 -32.70 11.62
N GLY A 23 -13.62 -32.60 12.77
CA GLY A 23 -12.42 -31.78 12.93
C GLY A 23 -11.26 -32.17 12.00
N ASN A 24 -11.11 -33.47 11.69
CA ASN A 24 -10.14 -33.95 10.70
C ASN A 24 -10.64 -33.82 9.25
N ALA A 25 -11.95 -33.85 9.01
CA ALA A 25 -12.55 -33.65 7.68
C ALA A 25 -12.57 -32.17 7.25
N PHE A 26 -12.40 -31.24 8.19
CA PHE A 26 -12.27 -29.80 7.96
C PHE A 26 -10.83 -29.29 8.15
N ALA A 27 -9.82 -30.14 7.91
CA ALA A 27 -8.51 -29.63 7.58
C ALA A 27 -8.61 -28.95 6.20
N SER A 28 -9.00 -27.67 6.18
CA SER A 28 -8.88 -26.81 5.00
C SER A 28 -7.47 -27.00 4.46
N ALA A 29 -7.35 -27.63 3.29
CA ALA A 29 -6.11 -27.87 2.58
C ALA A 29 -5.54 -26.53 2.10
N ASN A 30 -5.08 -25.72 3.04
CA ASN A 30 -4.33 -24.52 2.72
C ASN A 30 -2.95 -24.98 2.23
N CYS A 31 -2.54 -24.43 1.09
CA CYS A 31 -1.22 -24.66 0.56
C CYS A 31 -0.15 -24.24 1.58
N ARG A 32 1.02 -24.86 1.50
CA ARG A 32 2.13 -24.57 2.42
C ARG A 32 2.64 -23.15 2.20
N GLN A 33 3.47 -22.69 3.14
CA GLN A 33 4.17 -21.42 2.96
C GLN A 33 4.99 -21.45 1.66
N ARG A 34 4.85 -20.41 0.83
CA ARG A 34 5.45 -20.28 -0.52
C ARG A 34 4.79 -21.12 -1.62
N GLU A 35 3.60 -21.63 -1.38
CA GLU A 35 2.75 -22.24 -2.42
C GLU A 35 1.50 -21.37 -2.66
N TYR A 36 0.95 -21.42 -3.86
CA TYR A 36 -0.33 -20.82 -4.22
C TYR A 36 -1.28 -21.90 -4.73
N ARG A 37 -2.58 -21.69 -4.58
CA ARG A 37 -3.59 -22.64 -5.00
C ARG A 37 -4.00 -22.38 -6.46
N ILE A 38 -4.07 -23.45 -7.25
CA ILE A 38 -4.66 -23.46 -8.59
C ILE A 38 -5.60 -24.65 -8.68
N GLY A 39 -6.92 -24.39 -8.74
CA GLY A 39 -7.92 -25.45 -8.57
C GLY A 39 -7.79 -26.13 -7.19
N GLU A 40 -7.58 -27.44 -7.19
CA GLU A 40 -7.36 -28.25 -5.98
C GLU A 40 -5.86 -28.48 -5.68
N ASP A 41 -4.97 -28.02 -6.55
CA ASP A 41 -3.53 -28.24 -6.43
C ASP A 41 -2.82 -27.06 -5.77
N CYS A 42 -1.71 -27.37 -5.08
CA CYS A 42 -0.81 -26.40 -4.50
C CYS A 42 0.50 -26.35 -5.28
N CYS A 43 0.79 -25.18 -5.85
CA CYS A 43 1.95 -24.96 -6.71
C CYS A 43 3.00 -24.07 -6.05
N PRO A 44 4.30 -24.34 -6.24
CA PRO A 44 5.36 -23.44 -5.77
C PRO A 44 5.24 -22.04 -6.39
N THR A 45 5.41 -20.99 -5.57
CA THR A 45 5.37 -19.59 -6.02
C THR A 45 6.61 -19.18 -6.84
N CYS A 46 6.44 -18.15 -7.66
CA CYS A 46 7.54 -17.44 -8.29
C CYS A 46 8.13 -16.40 -7.32
N PRO A 47 9.46 -16.15 -7.36
CA PRO A 47 10.08 -15.14 -6.52
C PRO A 47 9.72 -13.72 -6.96
N ALA A 48 10.09 -12.73 -6.14
CA ALA A 48 9.96 -11.30 -6.48
C ALA A 48 10.65 -11.00 -7.83
N GLY A 49 10.08 -10.07 -8.59
CA GLY A 49 10.52 -9.73 -9.95
C GLY A 49 10.17 -10.74 -11.03
N MET A 50 9.42 -11.79 -10.68
CA MET A 50 8.98 -12.82 -11.62
C MET A 50 7.48 -13.09 -11.47
N TYR A 51 6.87 -13.58 -12.55
CA TYR A 51 5.48 -14.00 -12.60
C TYR A 51 5.36 -15.42 -13.18
N VAL A 52 4.22 -16.06 -12.96
CA VAL A 52 3.90 -17.40 -13.46
C VAL A 52 3.68 -17.35 -14.97
N LYS A 53 4.57 -17.99 -15.73
CA LYS A 53 4.38 -18.23 -17.17
C LYS A 53 3.50 -19.45 -17.42
N GLN A 54 3.68 -20.48 -16.59
CA GLN A 54 2.93 -21.73 -16.67
C GLN A 54 2.76 -22.30 -15.26
N HIS A 55 1.53 -22.65 -14.92
CA HIS A 55 1.21 -23.32 -13.66
C HIS A 55 1.88 -24.68 -13.54
N CYS A 56 2.05 -25.14 -12.29
CA CYS A 56 2.54 -26.49 -12.05
C CYS A 56 1.51 -27.54 -12.51
N THR A 57 1.99 -28.75 -12.75
CA THR A 57 1.19 -29.97 -12.93
C THR A 57 1.69 -31.03 -11.95
N GLU A 58 1.07 -32.21 -11.91
CA GLU A 58 1.51 -33.33 -11.05
C GLU A 58 3.01 -33.66 -11.17
N SER A 59 3.61 -33.44 -12.34
CA SER A 59 5.00 -33.80 -12.65
C SER A 59 5.91 -32.61 -12.98
N ILE A 60 5.38 -31.40 -13.12
CA ILE A 60 6.12 -30.21 -13.56
C ILE A 60 5.91 -29.08 -12.56
N SER A 61 7.00 -28.48 -12.06
CA SER A 61 6.92 -27.31 -11.18
C SER A 61 6.50 -26.04 -11.93
N THR A 62 6.07 -25.01 -11.19
CA THR A 62 5.71 -23.70 -11.75
C THR A 62 6.85 -23.12 -12.59
N SER A 63 6.55 -22.72 -13.82
CA SER A 63 7.49 -22.00 -14.68
C SER A 63 7.34 -20.49 -14.47
N CYS A 64 8.45 -19.82 -14.16
CA CYS A 64 8.47 -18.37 -13.90
C CYS A 64 9.18 -17.59 -15.01
N ARG A 65 8.76 -16.34 -15.24
CA ARG A 65 9.44 -15.39 -16.13
C ARG A 65 9.62 -14.03 -15.46
N PRO A 66 10.67 -13.28 -15.84
CA PRO A 66 10.91 -11.95 -15.27
C PRO A 66 9.83 -10.96 -15.69
N CYS A 67 9.53 -10.02 -14.81
CA CYS A 67 8.74 -8.84 -15.16
C CYS A 67 9.42 -8.03 -16.27
N THR A 68 8.62 -7.41 -17.13
CA THR A 68 9.11 -6.51 -18.17
C THR A 68 9.28 -5.10 -17.63
N GLU A 69 9.99 -4.25 -18.37
CA GLU A 69 10.10 -2.82 -18.05
C GLU A 69 8.70 -2.19 -17.86
N GLY A 70 8.58 -1.31 -16.85
CA GLY A 70 7.29 -0.72 -16.47
C GLY A 70 6.42 -1.63 -15.59
N THR A 71 6.90 -2.80 -15.17
CA THR A 71 6.17 -3.70 -14.25
C THR A 71 7.06 -4.23 -13.12
N PHE A 72 6.43 -4.61 -12.01
CA PHE A 72 7.12 -5.13 -10.83
C PHE A 72 6.33 -6.21 -10.10
N GLN A 73 7.04 -6.93 -9.24
CA GLN A 73 6.47 -7.86 -8.27
C GLN A 73 7.35 -7.85 -7.01
N ASP A 74 6.81 -7.42 -5.89
CA ASP A 74 7.58 -7.14 -4.68
C ASP A 74 7.81 -8.37 -3.79
N ASN A 75 7.01 -9.42 -3.97
CA ASN A 75 7.01 -10.60 -3.13
C ASN A 75 6.92 -11.92 -3.92
N MET A 76 7.08 -13.04 -3.22
CA MET A 76 6.74 -14.35 -3.77
C MET A 76 5.25 -14.41 -4.13
N ASN A 77 4.94 -14.94 -5.31
CA ASN A 77 3.60 -14.82 -5.88
C ASN A 77 3.21 -16.00 -6.78
N GLY A 78 1.92 -16.16 -7.02
CA GLY A 78 1.35 -17.09 -8.01
C GLY A 78 0.62 -16.38 -9.15
N ARG A 79 0.98 -15.12 -9.47
CA ARG A 79 0.27 -14.31 -10.46
C ARG A 79 0.81 -14.57 -11.86
N GLU A 80 -0.07 -14.57 -12.84
CA GLU A 80 0.31 -14.68 -14.26
C GLU A 80 0.79 -13.36 -14.88
N GLN A 81 0.77 -12.27 -14.11
CA GLN A 81 1.18 -10.93 -14.54
C GLN A 81 1.84 -10.18 -13.39
N CYS A 82 2.80 -9.32 -13.72
CA CYS A 82 3.38 -8.36 -12.80
C CYS A 82 2.46 -7.14 -12.63
N PHE A 83 2.60 -6.42 -11.52
CA PHE A 83 1.91 -5.15 -11.31
C PHE A 83 2.50 -4.07 -12.22
N SER A 84 1.66 -3.17 -12.72
CA SER A 84 2.15 -1.97 -13.43
C SER A 84 2.77 -1.01 -12.43
N CYS A 85 3.90 -0.41 -12.78
CA CYS A 85 4.52 0.61 -11.95
C CYS A 85 3.61 1.84 -11.84
N THR A 86 3.53 2.41 -10.65
CA THR A 86 2.84 3.67 -10.38
C THR A 86 3.46 4.80 -11.20
N ASN A 87 2.61 5.64 -11.80
CA ASN A 87 3.01 6.87 -12.48
C ASN A 87 2.82 8.07 -11.54
N CYS A 88 3.89 8.84 -11.33
CA CYS A 88 3.84 10.07 -10.55
C CYS A 88 3.36 11.22 -11.45
N ASP A 89 2.04 11.41 -11.50
CA ASP A 89 1.41 12.41 -12.35
C ASP A 89 1.68 13.84 -11.83
N ALA A 90 2.33 14.67 -12.66
CA ALA A 90 2.57 16.08 -12.36
C ALA A 90 1.24 16.88 -12.24
N GLY A 91 0.16 16.41 -12.88
CA GLY A 91 -1.19 16.96 -12.72
C GLY A 91 -1.76 16.78 -11.31
N LEU A 92 -1.29 15.77 -10.57
CA LEU A 92 -1.58 15.54 -9.15
C LEU A 92 -0.53 16.20 -8.23
N GLY A 93 0.37 17.02 -8.78
CA GLY A 93 1.41 17.69 -8.02
C GLY A 93 2.57 16.78 -7.62
N LEU A 94 2.83 15.69 -8.37
CA LEU A 94 3.82 14.68 -7.99
C LEU A 94 5.06 14.64 -8.91
N LYS A 95 6.16 14.11 -8.38
CA LYS A 95 7.38 13.72 -9.08
C LYS A 95 7.91 12.38 -8.58
N VAL A 96 8.76 11.73 -9.37
CA VAL A 96 9.38 10.46 -9.00
C VAL A 96 10.46 10.70 -7.93
N LYS A 97 10.28 10.11 -6.75
CA LYS A 97 11.29 10.04 -5.68
C LYS A 97 12.20 8.84 -5.86
N LYS A 98 11.61 7.68 -6.20
CA LYS A 98 12.32 6.43 -6.47
C LYS A 98 11.72 5.76 -7.70
N PHE A 99 12.58 5.41 -8.66
CA PHE A 99 12.15 4.69 -9.86
C PHE A 99 11.72 3.26 -9.55
N CYS A 100 10.75 2.79 -10.33
CA CYS A 100 10.34 1.40 -10.33
C CYS A 100 11.50 0.47 -10.70
N THR A 101 11.51 -0.72 -10.10
CA THR A 101 12.38 -1.84 -10.48
C THR A 101 11.51 -3.07 -10.65
N VAL A 102 12.04 -4.15 -11.23
CA VAL A 102 11.26 -5.40 -11.34
C VAL A 102 10.79 -5.94 -9.98
N THR A 103 11.44 -5.56 -8.87
CA THR A 103 11.07 -5.99 -7.51
C THR A 103 10.43 -4.91 -6.64
N SER A 104 10.20 -3.69 -7.14
CA SER A 104 9.64 -2.61 -6.31
C SER A 104 8.92 -1.57 -7.15
N ASP A 105 7.79 -1.08 -6.66
CA ASP A 105 7.07 0.02 -7.31
C ASP A 105 7.85 1.34 -7.34
N THR A 106 7.39 2.26 -8.17
CA THR A 106 7.73 3.69 -8.11
C THR A 106 7.27 4.26 -6.77
N VAL A 107 8.10 5.11 -6.16
CA VAL A 107 7.69 5.95 -5.03
C VAL A 107 7.59 7.39 -5.52
N CYS A 108 6.44 8.02 -5.28
CA CYS A 108 6.18 9.40 -5.64
C CYS A 108 6.41 10.35 -4.45
N GLU A 109 6.78 11.58 -4.74
CA GLU A 109 6.80 12.70 -3.80
C GLU A 109 6.14 13.92 -4.42
N ASN A 110 5.81 14.92 -3.60
CA ASN A 110 5.24 16.18 -4.06
C ASN A 110 6.26 17.02 -4.86
N LEU A 111 5.76 17.77 -5.85
CA LEU A 111 6.52 18.78 -6.57
C LEU A 111 6.93 19.93 -5.65
N ASP A 112 7.94 20.69 -6.08
CA ASP A 112 8.36 21.88 -5.35
C ASP A 112 7.25 22.93 -5.36
N GLY A 113 6.97 23.52 -4.19
CA GLY A 113 5.83 24.42 -3.99
C GLY A 113 4.48 23.72 -3.85
N TYR A 114 4.48 22.40 -3.59
CA TYR A 114 3.30 21.62 -3.23
C TYR A 114 3.51 20.98 -1.85
N PHE A 115 2.43 20.63 -1.17
CA PHE A 115 2.41 19.78 0.01
C PHE A 115 1.54 18.55 -0.23
N CYS A 116 1.89 17.44 0.38
CA CYS A 116 1.17 16.20 0.27
C CYS A 116 -0.16 16.26 1.04
N ILE A 117 -1.25 15.89 0.38
CA ILE A 117 -2.59 15.83 0.99
C ILE A 117 -3.07 14.40 1.17
N ASP A 118 -2.48 13.45 0.46
CA ASP A 118 -2.73 12.01 0.60
C ASP A 118 -1.41 11.25 0.52
N SER A 119 -1.03 10.61 1.64
CA SER A 119 0.24 9.90 1.78
C SER A 119 0.05 8.39 1.83
N ASN A 120 1.02 7.68 1.27
CA ASN A 120 1.20 6.25 1.51
C ASN A 120 2.49 6.04 2.33
N ARG A 121 2.79 4.78 2.68
CA ARG A 121 3.93 4.39 3.54
C ARG A 121 5.15 5.31 3.43
N ASP A 122 5.71 5.47 2.22
CA ASP A 122 6.96 6.20 1.99
C ASP A 122 6.86 7.31 0.92
N GLY A 123 5.65 7.60 0.42
CA GLY A 123 5.40 8.49 -0.72
C GLY A 123 4.07 9.24 -0.66
N CYS A 124 3.81 10.02 -1.71
CA CYS A 124 2.63 10.87 -1.85
C CYS A 124 1.75 10.42 -3.03
N ILE A 125 0.45 10.24 -2.79
CA ILE A 125 -0.55 9.85 -3.80
C ILE A 125 -1.18 11.09 -4.46
N ALA A 126 -1.33 12.18 -3.71
CA ALA A 126 -1.83 13.44 -4.24
C ALA A 126 -1.25 14.61 -3.46
N ALA A 127 -0.90 15.69 -4.16
CA ALA A 127 -0.35 16.90 -3.58
C ALA A 127 -1.12 18.14 -4.05
N GLN A 128 -1.16 19.15 -3.20
CA GLN A 128 -1.77 20.44 -3.49
C GLN A 128 -0.71 21.53 -3.50
N ARG A 129 -0.86 22.51 -4.38
CA ARG A 129 0.05 23.67 -4.45
C ARG A 129 -0.06 24.47 -3.15
N HIS A 130 1.09 24.94 -2.65
CA HIS A 130 1.11 25.85 -1.51
C HIS A 130 0.31 27.13 -1.80
N ILE A 131 -0.41 27.62 -0.79
CA ILE A 131 -1.07 28.91 -0.84
C ILE A 131 -0.03 30.02 -1.02
N VAL A 132 -0.34 30.96 -1.93
CA VAL A 132 0.40 32.20 -2.10
C VAL A 132 -0.31 33.28 -1.29
N CYS A 133 0.42 33.93 -0.37
CA CYS A 133 -0.16 35.00 0.43
C CYS A 133 -0.53 36.19 -0.47
N SER A 134 -1.68 36.80 -0.20
CA SER A 134 -2.15 37.97 -0.95
C SER A 134 -1.46 39.25 -0.47
N PRO A 135 -1.47 40.34 -1.27
CA PRO A 135 -1.10 41.66 -0.78
C PRO A 135 -1.87 42.01 0.50
N GLY A 136 -1.18 42.61 1.48
CA GLY A 136 -1.70 42.83 2.83
C GLY A 136 -1.48 41.66 3.79
N GLN A 137 -1.05 40.49 3.29
CA GLN A 137 -0.62 39.36 4.10
C GLN A 137 0.90 39.15 4.03
N TYR A 138 1.46 38.56 5.07
CA TYR A 138 2.85 38.09 5.12
C TYR A 138 2.89 36.59 5.39
N ILE A 139 3.99 35.96 4.99
CA ILE A 139 4.25 34.54 5.21
C ILE A 139 4.67 34.36 6.67
N SER A 140 3.77 33.87 7.52
CA SER A 140 4.09 33.58 8.93
C SER A 140 4.88 32.29 9.05
N GLN A 141 4.51 31.28 8.25
CA GLN A 141 5.23 30.02 8.14
C GLN A 141 5.30 29.60 6.68
N ARG A 142 6.50 29.24 6.21
CA ARG A 142 6.67 28.69 4.86
C ARG A 142 6.13 27.26 4.81
N GLY A 143 5.45 26.91 3.71
CA GLY A 143 5.01 25.55 3.45
C GLY A 143 6.17 24.56 3.41
N THR A 144 5.88 23.32 3.80
CA THR A 144 6.79 22.17 3.74
C THR A 144 6.21 21.09 2.82
N ALA A 145 6.89 19.94 2.72
CA ALA A 145 6.36 18.81 1.97
C ALA A 145 5.04 18.27 2.52
N ASP A 146 4.74 18.51 3.81
CA ASP A 146 3.57 17.94 4.49
C ASP A 146 2.57 19.01 4.95
N LYS A 147 2.93 20.29 4.86
CA LYS A 147 2.12 21.39 5.37
C LYS A 147 2.09 22.55 4.38
N ASP A 148 0.94 23.18 4.31
CA ASP A 148 0.75 24.38 3.49
C ASP A 148 1.46 25.61 4.10
N THR A 149 1.62 26.65 3.29
CA THR A 149 2.07 27.97 3.73
C THR A 149 1.00 28.62 4.61
N GLU A 150 1.42 29.18 5.73
CA GLU A 150 0.56 29.98 6.60
C GLU A 150 0.74 31.47 6.30
N CYS A 151 -0.38 32.16 6.08
CA CYS A 151 -0.43 33.57 5.77
C CYS A 151 -1.19 34.33 6.87
N LEU A 152 -0.60 35.41 7.38
CA LEU A 152 -1.23 36.29 8.37
C LEU A 152 -1.37 37.72 7.84
N GLN A 153 -2.37 38.45 8.34
CA GLN A 153 -2.63 39.84 7.95
C GLN A 153 -1.62 40.81 8.56
N CYS A 154 -1.27 41.85 7.80
CA CYS A 154 -0.53 42.99 8.32
C CYS A 154 -1.41 43.87 9.21
N THR A 155 -0.79 44.47 10.23
CA THR A 155 -1.45 45.45 11.09
C THR A 155 -1.48 46.82 10.41
N ASN A 156 -2.43 47.67 10.82
CA ASN A 156 -2.55 49.03 10.30
C ASN A 156 -1.22 49.79 10.40
N GLY A 157 -0.83 50.45 9.30
CA GLY A 157 0.44 51.16 9.19
C GLY A 157 1.59 50.31 8.62
N THR A 158 1.35 49.03 8.34
CA THR A 158 2.31 48.13 7.68
C THR A 158 1.71 47.45 6.46
N PHE A 159 2.57 47.02 5.53
CA PHE A 159 2.18 46.34 4.31
C PHE A 159 3.12 45.19 3.95
N SER A 160 2.64 44.29 3.11
CA SER A 160 3.40 43.24 2.47
C SER A 160 2.79 42.98 1.09
N ASN A 161 3.63 42.63 0.13
CA ASN A 161 3.22 42.22 -1.21
C ASN A 161 2.83 40.73 -1.30
N GLY A 162 2.78 40.02 -0.16
CA GLY A 162 2.50 38.58 -0.11
C GLY A 162 3.73 37.68 -0.21
N THR A 163 4.91 38.21 -0.54
CA THR A 163 6.14 37.40 -0.66
C THR A 163 7.07 37.51 0.54
N SER A 164 6.83 38.47 1.43
CA SER A 164 7.67 38.75 2.59
C SER A 164 7.30 37.89 3.80
N THR A 165 8.27 37.56 4.63
CA THR A 165 8.07 36.85 5.92
C THR A 165 7.70 37.78 7.08
N SER A 166 7.55 39.08 6.80
CA SER A 166 7.10 40.09 7.76
C SER A 166 6.52 41.30 7.03
N CYS A 167 5.70 42.08 7.72
CA CYS A 167 5.18 43.35 7.19
C CYS A 167 6.20 44.48 7.34
N GLN A 168 6.27 45.35 6.34
CA GLN A 168 7.12 46.53 6.30
C GLN A 168 6.29 47.78 6.63
N PRO A 169 6.86 48.79 7.32
CA PRO A 169 6.16 50.05 7.55
C PRO A 169 5.96 50.81 6.23
N HIS A 170 4.84 51.52 6.10
CA HIS A 170 4.65 52.41 4.95
C HIS A 170 5.69 53.53 4.95
N THR A 171 6.28 53.81 3.78
CA THR A 171 7.10 55.00 3.58
C THR A 171 6.20 56.24 3.68
N LYS A 172 6.67 57.24 4.45
CA LYS A 172 6.02 58.56 4.59
C LYS A 172 6.16 59.39 3.32
#